data_AF-A0A5N9AEM6-F1
#
_entry.id   AF-A0A5N9AEM6-F1
#
_cell.length_a   1.000
_cell.length_b   1.000
_cell.length_c   1.000
_cell.angle_alpha   90.00
_cell.angle_beta   90.00
_cell.angle_gamma   90.00
#
_symmetry.space_group_name_H-M   'P 1'
#
loop_
_entity.id
_entity.type
_entity.pdbx_description
1 polymer ?
#
loop_
_entity_poly.entity_id
_entity_poly.type
_entity_poly.pdbx_seq_one_letter_code
_entity_poly.pdbx_strand_id
1 'polypeptide(L)'
;MSDLPEAQQLIGRRILAHAQSRCDKFSFDPFTIMAICNCIISVVKLLYMCYSKEKMLSAIRSDNIIHRYLIRKEIRKNFKGKDERKALYKSFSEVSKTLSERELFDLMESIQE
;
A
#
# COMPACT_ATOMS: atom_id res chain seq x y z
N MET A 1 5.86 -14.29 14.76
CA MET A 1 4.85 -13.50 14.02
C MET A 1 5.58 -12.48 13.18
N SER A 2 5.85 -12.88 11.93
CA SER A 2 6.25 -12.11 10.74
C SER A 2 7.10 -10.85 10.88
N ASP A 3 8.40 -11.05 10.67
CA ASP A 3 9.42 -10.34 9.84
C ASP A 3 8.97 -9.24 8.85
N LEU A 4 8.04 -8.37 9.21
CA LEU A 4 7.74 -7.17 8.43
C LEU A 4 8.26 -5.94 9.18
N PRO A 5 9.06 -5.08 8.53
CA PRO A 5 9.51 -3.82 9.12
C PRO A 5 8.35 -2.99 9.66
N GLU A 6 8.60 -2.27 10.75
CA GLU A 6 7.58 -1.49 11.47
C GLU A 6 6.84 -0.49 10.57
N ALA A 7 7.56 0.16 9.65
CA ALA A 7 6.98 1.10 8.69
C ALA A 7 5.90 0.44 7.80
N GLN A 8 6.15 -0.78 7.33
CA GLN A 8 5.20 -1.53 6.50
C GLN A 8 3.96 -1.92 7.31
N GLN A 9 4.16 -2.38 8.55
CA GLN A 9 3.05 -2.75 9.43
C GLN A 9 2.17 -1.54 9.79
N LEU A 10 2.79 -0.41 10.11
CA LEU A 10 2.07 0.82 10.47
C LEU A 10 1.17 1.28 9.32
N ILE A 11 1.73 1.35 8.11
CA ILE A 11 0.99 1.78 6.91
C ILE A 11 -0.06 0.73 6.53
N GLY A 12 0.27 -0.56 6.60
CA GLY A 12 -0.66 -1.65 6.33
C GLY A 12 -1.87 -1.63 7.27
N ARG A 13 -1.67 -1.37 8.56
CA ARG A 13 -2.75 -1.22 9.55
C ARG A 13 -3.63 0.00 9.27
N ARG A 14 -3.04 1.14 8.89
CA ARG A 14 -3.82 2.33 8.47
C ARG A 14 -4.70 2.03 7.26
N ILE A 15 -4.15 1.38 6.24
CA ILE A 15 -4.91 0.99 5.05
C ILE A 15 -6.06 0.05 5.41
N LEU A 16 -5.82 -0.93 6.30
CA LEU A 16 -6.86 -1.85 6.76
C LEU A 16 -7.97 -1.14 7.51
N ALA A 17 -7.63 -0.22 8.43
CA ALA A 17 -8.62 0.57 9.17
C ALA A 17 -9.51 1.41 8.22
N HIS A 18 -8.91 2.05 7.21
CA HIS A 18 -9.67 2.76 6.18
C HIS A 18 -10.54 1.79 5.35
N ALA A 19 -10.05 0.60 5.02
CA ALA A 19 -10.79 -0.37 4.21
C ALA A 19 -12.01 -0.93 4.96
N GLN A 20 -11.88 -1.18 6.26
CA GLN A 20 -12.97 -1.64 7.11
C GLN A 20 -14.09 -0.62 7.26
N SER A 21 -13.76 0.66 7.41
CA SER A 21 -14.76 1.74 7.43
C SER A 21 -15.62 1.80 6.15
N ARG A 22 -15.21 1.08 5.09
CA ARG A 22 -15.84 1.05 3.78
C ARG A 22 -16.42 -0.32 3.41
N CYS A 23 -16.06 -1.38 4.13
CA CYS A 23 -16.44 -2.74 3.82
C CYS A 23 -16.31 -3.62 5.06
N ASP A 24 -17.46 -4.03 5.60
CA ASP A 24 -17.58 -4.84 6.81
C ASP A 24 -17.01 -6.27 6.66
N LYS A 25 -16.62 -6.66 5.44
CA LYS A 25 -16.03 -7.98 5.13
C LYS A 25 -14.56 -8.09 5.55
N PHE A 26 -13.88 -6.98 5.87
CA PHE A 26 -12.48 -7.02 6.27
C PHE A 26 -12.33 -7.31 7.76
N SER A 27 -11.74 -8.46 8.10
CA SER A 27 -11.27 -8.77 9.44
C SER A 27 -9.91 -8.14 9.75
N PHE A 28 -9.67 -7.79 11.02
CA PHE A 28 -8.33 -7.48 11.55
C PHE A 28 -7.53 -8.77 11.79
N ASP A 29 -7.34 -9.57 10.75
CA ASP A 29 -6.54 -10.79 10.84
C ASP A 29 -5.12 -10.56 10.28
N PRO A 30 -4.12 -11.30 10.80
CA PRO A 30 -2.73 -11.17 10.35
C PRO A 30 -2.54 -11.43 8.84
N PHE A 31 -3.34 -12.31 8.22
CA PHE A 31 -3.19 -12.62 6.79
C PHE A 31 -3.63 -11.45 5.91
N THR A 32 -4.71 -10.77 6.28
CA THR A 32 -5.16 -9.55 5.59
C THR A 32 -4.10 -8.44 5.68
N ILE A 33 -3.49 -8.23 6.85
CA ILE A 33 -2.42 -7.24 7.02
C ILE A 33 -1.20 -7.61 6.16
N MET A 34 -0.78 -8.88 6.15
CA MET A 34 0.33 -9.33 5.30
C MET A 34 0.02 -9.13 3.81
N ALA A 35 -1.21 -9.44 3.36
CA ALA A 35 -1.61 -9.24 1.97
C ALA A 35 -1.59 -7.76 1.56
N ILE A 36 -1.97 -6.85 2.47
CA ILE A 36 -1.87 -5.40 2.26
C ILE A 36 -0.39 -4.99 2.20
N CYS A 37 0.46 -5.45 3.13
CA CYS A 37 1.89 -5.15 3.11
C CYS A 37 2.54 -5.64 1.82
N ASN A 38 2.22 -6.84 1.35
CA ASN A 38 2.69 -7.36 0.07
C ASN A 38 2.26 -6.48 -1.11
N CYS A 39 1.04 -5.93 -1.10
CA CYS A 39 0.62 -4.96 -2.11
C CYS A 39 1.49 -3.68 -2.05
N ILE A 40 1.77 -3.15 -0.85
CA ILE A 40 2.64 -1.97 -0.67
C ILE A 40 4.04 -2.26 -1.24
N ILE A 41 4.68 -3.35 -0.81
CA ILE A 41 6.02 -3.76 -1.23
C ILE A 41 6.08 -3.89 -2.76
N SER A 42 5.13 -4.61 -3.36
CA SER A 42 5.08 -4.78 -4.82
C SER A 42 4.94 -3.45 -5.56
N VAL A 43 4.06 -2.55 -5.09
CA VAL A 43 3.86 -1.23 -5.72
C VAL A 43 5.15 -0.41 -5.64
N VAL A 44 5.80 -0.36 -4.48
CA VAL A 44 7.05 0.39 -4.29
C VAL A 44 8.18 -0.19 -5.14
N LYS A 45 8.36 -1.52 -5.17
CA LYS A 45 9.36 -2.18 -6.04
C LYS A 45 9.12 -1.89 -7.52
N LEU A 46 7.86 -1.88 -7.97
CA LEU A 46 7.54 -1.54 -9.35
C LEU A 46 7.79 -0.05 -9.65
N LEU A 47 7.54 0.85 -8.69
CA LEU A 47 7.90 2.26 -8.84
C LEU A 47 9.41 2.48 -8.90
N TYR A 48 10.21 1.74 -8.12
CA TYR A 48 11.68 1.75 -8.20
C TYR A 48 12.18 1.38 -9.61
N MET A 49 11.50 0.48 -10.31
CA MET A 49 11.85 0.12 -11.69
C MET A 49 11.51 1.22 -12.70
N CYS A 50 10.60 2.15 -12.36
CA CYS A 50 10.11 3.17 -13.28
C CYS A 50 10.66 4.58 -13.02
N TYR A 51 11.12 4.87 -11.79
CA TYR A 51 11.52 6.20 -11.36
C TYR A 51 12.87 6.18 -10.64
N SER A 52 13.62 7.30 -10.73
CA SER A 52 14.79 7.52 -9.87
C SER A 52 14.36 7.68 -8.41
N LYS A 53 15.25 7.36 -7.44
CA LYS A 53 14.98 7.46 -5.99
C LYS A 53 14.44 8.84 -5.60
N GLU A 54 14.97 9.90 -6.20
CA GLU A 54 14.54 11.30 -6.00
C GLU A 54 13.09 11.56 -6.45
N LYS A 55 12.63 10.88 -7.51
CA LYS A 55 11.28 11.04 -8.07
C LYS A 55 10.25 10.09 -7.46
N MET A 56 10.66 9.19 -6.57
CA MET A 56 9.75 8.22 -5.97
C MET A 56 8.82 8.81 -4.93
N LEU A 57 9.32 9.70 -4.06
CA LEU A 57 8.50 10.34 -3.04
C LEU A 57 7.34 11.11 -3.68
N SER A 58 7.63 11.84 -4.77
CA SER A 58 6.60 12.52 -5.55
C SER A 58 5.70 11.53 -6.31
N ALA A 59 6.24 10.43 -6.85
CA ALA A 59 5.45 9.41 -7.54
C ALA A 59 4.43 8.72 -6.62
N ILE A 60 4.81 8.34 -5.38
CA ILE A 60 3.92 7.68 -4.40
C ILE A 60 2.81 8.63 -3.94
N ARG A 61 3.14 9.92 -3.74
CA ARG A 61 2.12 10.93 -3.40
C ARG A 61 1.23 11.28 -4.58
N SER A 62 1.77 11.22 -5.79
CA SER A 62 1.02 11.57 -6.99
C SER A 62 -0.05 10.52 -7.30
N ASP A 63 -1.25 10.98 -7.64
CA ASP A 63 -2.31 10.14 -8.19
C ASP A 63 -2.08 9.91 -9.70
N ASN A 64 -0.83 9.62 -10.09
CA ASN A 64 -0.47 9.44 -11.48
C ASN A 64 -1.03 8.12 -12.04
N ILE A 65 -1.13 8.01 -13.37
CA ILE A 65 -1.75 6.85 -14.03
C ILE A 65 -1.00 5.55 -13.69
N ILE A 66 0.33 5.60 -13.62
CA ILE A 66 1.18 4.44 -13.34
C ILE A 66 0.91 3.94 -11.92
N HIS A 67 0.97 4.81 -10.92
CA HIS A 67 0.70 4.49 -9.52
C HIS A 67 -0.69 3.89 -9.32
N ARG A 68 -1.73 4.51 -9.91
CA ARG A 68 -3.10 3.97 -9.89
C ARG A 68 -3.20 2.60 -10.53
N TYR A 69 -2.52 2.39 -11.65
CA TYR A 69 -2.50 1.11 -12.35
C TYR A 69 -1.82 0.02 -11.50
N LEU A 70 -0.67 0.34 -10.90
CA LEU A 70 0.10 -0.58 -10.06
C LEU A 70 -0.69 -1.01 -8.82
N ILE A 71 -1.27 -0.06 -8.08
CA ILE A 71 -2.15 -0.35 -6.93
C ILE A 71 -3.29 -1.27 -7.36
N ARG A 72 -3.98 -0.93 -8.46
CA ARG A 72 -5.11 -1.73 -8.96
C ARG A 72 -4.68 -3.14 -9.36
N LYS A 73 -3.51 -3.29 -9.98
CA LYS A 73 -2.97 -4.59 -10.40
C LYS A 73 -2.68 -5.47 -9.20
N GLU A 74 -1.99 -4.95 -8.19
CA GLU A 74 -1.60 -5.71 -6.99
C GLU A 74 -2.80 -6.08 -6.12
N ILE A 75 -3.77 -5.17 -5.95
CA ILE A 75 -5.01 -5.47 -5.22
C ILE A 75 -5.79 -6.60 -5.93
N ARG A 76 -5.87 -6.59 -7.26
CA ARG A 76 -6.57 -7.63 -8.03
C ARG A 76 -5.90 -9.00 -7.92
N LYS A 77 -4.57 -9.02 -7.75
CA LYS A 77 -3.78 -10.24 -7.57
C LYS A 77 -4.04 -10.90 -6.21
N ASN A 78 -4.13 -10.08 -5.16
CA ASN A 78 -4.24 -10.58 -3.78
C ASN A 78 -5.69 -10.75 -3.28
N PHE A 79 -6.65 -10.00 -3.82
CA PHE A 79 -8.03 -10.01 -3.36
C PHE A 79 -8.98 -10.39 -4.49
N LYS A 80 -10.05 -11.15 -4.20
CA LYS A 80 -11.05 -11.58 -5.20
C LYS A 80 -12.37 -10.80 -5.13
N GLY A 81 -12.77 -10.34 -3.94
CA GLY A 81 -14.03 -9.63 -3.73
C GLY A 81 -14.09 -8.27 -4.43
N LYS A 82 -15.18 -7.99 -5.15
CA LYS A 82 -15.36 -6.70 -5.84
C LYS A 82 -15.39 -5.52 -4.86
N ASP A 83 -16.12 -5.67 -3.76
CA ASP A 83 -16.26 -4.63 -2.73
C ASP A 83 -14.95 -4.41 -1.98
N GLU A 84 -14.28 -5.51 -1.62
CA GLU A 84 -12.95 -5.52 -1.00
C GLU A 84 -11.92 -4.76 -1.86
N ARG A 85 -11.84 -5.10 -3.14
CA ARG A 85 -10.93 -4.44 -4.10
C ARG A 85 -11.20 -2.95 -4.18
N LYS A 86 -12.48 -2.54 -4.20
CA LYS A 86 -12.87 -1.13 -4.27
C LYS A 86 -12.51 -0.38 -2.99
N ALA A 87 -12.75 -0.98 -1.83
CA ALA A 87 -12.41 -0.43 -0.52
C ALA A 87 -10.90 -0.29 -0.35
N LEU A 88 -10.12 -1.33 -0.67
CA LEU A 88 -8.66 -1.27 -0.63
C LEU A 88 -8.11 -0.22 -1.59
N TYR A 89 -8.57 -0.18 -2.84
CA TYR A 89 -8.06 0.80 -3.81
C TYR A 89 -8.24 2.23 -3.31
N LYS A 90 -9.42 2.55 -2.76
CA LYS A 90 -9.67 3.86 -2.15
C LYS A 90 -8.78 4.10 -0.94
N SER A 91 -8.63 3.11 -0.06
CA SER A 91 -7.84 3.21 1.17
C SER A 91 -6.36 3.41 0.88
N PHE A 92 -5.80 2.68 -0.09
CA PHE A 92 -4.44 2.88 -0.60
C PHE A 92 -4.24 4.30 -1.12
N SER A 93 -5.15 4.78 -1.98
CA SER A 93 -5.05 6.11 -2.60
C SER A 93 -5.19 7.26 -1.59
N GLU A 94 -6.00 7.08 -0.54
CA GLU A 94 -6.13 8.06 0.53
C GLU A 94 -4.92 8.05 1.46
N VAL A 95 -4.52 6.87 1.95
CA VAL A 95 -3.38 6.76 2.85
C VAL A 95 -2.12 7.30 2.17
N SER A 96 -1.85 6.95 0.91
CA SER A 96 -0.64 7.39 0.18
C SER A 96 -0.51 8.92 0.09
N LYS A 97 -1.64 9.65 0.07
CA LYS A 97 -1.67 11.12 0.06
C LYS A 97 -1.44 11.75 1.42
N THR A 98 -1.71 11.01 2.49
CA THR A 98 -1.58 11.48 3.89
C THR A 98 -0.24 11.14 4.54
N LEU A 99 0.59 10.30 3.90
CA LEU A 99 1.90 9.95 4.43
C LEU A 99 2.84 11.16 4.44
N SER A 100 3.44 11.42 5.59
CA SER A 100 4.54 12.38 5.75
C SER A 100 5.77 11.94 4.94
N GLU A 101 6.70 12.87 4.69
CA GLU A 101 7.91 12.54 3.94
C GLU A 101 8.77 11.52 4.68
N ARG A 102 8.81 11.63 6.00
CA ARG A 102 9.48 10.68 6.89
C ARG A 102 8.87 9.28 6.78
N GLU A 103 7.55 9.14 6.87
CA GLU A 103 6.89 7.83 6.74
C GLU A 103 7.11 7.20 5.35
N LEU A 104 7.15 8.01 4.29
CA LEU A 104 7.46 7.54 2.95
C LEU A 104 8.91 7.10 2.82
N PHE A 105 9.84 7.85 3.40
CA PHE A 105 11.25 7.51 3.42
C PHE A 105 11.49 6.21 4.19
N ASP A 106 10.94 6.09 5.40
CA ASP A 106 11.03 4.89 6.24
C ASP A 106 10.43 3.68 5.53
N LEU A 107 9.30 3.85 4.83
CA LEU A 107 8.71 2.80 3.99
C LEU A 107 9.65 2.38 2.86
N MET A 108 10.23 3.35 2.15
CA MET A 108 11.11 3.10 1.01
C MET A 108 12.40 2.37 1.42
N GLU A 109 13.04 2.78 2.52
CA GLU A 109 14.24 2.13 3.06
C GLU A 109 13.92 0.71 3.55
N SER A 110 12.75 0.51 4.18
CA SER A 110 12.33 -0.82 4.66
C SER A 110 12.12 -1.88 3.57
N ILE A 111 12.15 -1.48 2.29
CA ILE A 111 11.96 -2.36 1.13
C ILE A 111 13.29 -2.59 0.38
N GLN A 112 14.32 -1.80 0.67
CA GLN A 112 15.66 -1.95 0.09
C GLN A 112 16.53 -2.98 0.83
N GLU A 113 16.13 -3.41 2.03
CA GLU A 113 16.71 -4.56 2.75
C GLU A 113 16.08 -5.90 2.35
#